data_AF-A0A6A0GP70-F1
#
_entry.id   AF-A0A6A0GP70-F1
#
_cell.length_a   1.000
_cell.length_b   1.000
_cell.length_c   1.000
_cell.angle_alpha   90.00
_cell.angle_beta   90.00
_cell.angle_gamma   90.00
#
_symmetry.space_group_name_H-M   'P 1'
#
loop_
_entity.id
_entity.type
_entity.pdbx_description
1 polymer ?
#
loop_
_entity_poly.entity_id
_entity_poly.type
_entity_poly.pdbx_seq_one_letter_code
_entity_poly.pdbx_strand_id
1 'polypeptide(L)'
;KRAAAVDLSHPYFLESSTVLSRAPAPASRALAVFSPFTSTVWAIILLCLLLAGPVSSFISYAQKRLHLRTEKNPLTVKENAFNAFKVLFMQAVSPIPETAPLRLFAFFWYIFSLNFVVLYSGNLTAVFAAPPLESSIDTLGDLLVAARRDGVLPVTLKGSSLHALFEVYTAIITCYIK
;
A
#
# COMPACT_ATOMS: atom_id res chain seq x y z
N LYS A 1 21.68 32.22 27.23
CA LYS A 1 23.09 32.57 27.54
C LYS A 1 23.51 33.92 26.94
N ARG A 2 23.36 34.18 25.64
CA ARG A 2 23.83 35.45 25.02
C ARG A 2 23.08 36.72 25.45
N ALA A 3 21.76 36.63 25.66
CA ALA A 3 20.94 37.75 26.14
C ALA A 3 21.32 38.28 27.54
N ALA A 4 22.15 37.55 28.31
CA ALA A 4 22.61 38.00 29.62
C ALA A 4 23.84 38.92 29.54
N ALA A 5 24.57 38.92 28.42
CA ALA A 5 25.77 39.72 28.23
C ALA A 5 25.58 40.87 27.23
N VAL A 6 24.56 40.79 26.38
CA VAL A 6 24.28 41.76 25.32
C VAL A 6 22.77 41.95 25.20
N ASP A 7 22.34 43.20 25.09
CA ASP A 7 20.93 43.56 24.86
C ASP A 7 20.57 43.34 23.38
N LEU A 8 19.51 42.59 23.11
CA LEU A 8 19.12 42.15 21.78
C LEU A 8 17.94 42.99 21.27
N SER A 9 18.03 43.48 20.04
CA SER A 9 16.88 44.12 19.37
C SER A 9 15.78 43.11 19.04
N HIS A 10 14.61 43.62 18.64
CA HIS A 10 13.53 42.76 18.16
C HIS A 10 13.98 41.91 16.96
N PRO A 11 13.55 40.64 16.88
CA PRO A 11 13.98 39.72 15.83
C PRO A 11 13.50 40.22 14.47
N TYR A 12 14.45 40.44 13.55
CA TYR A 12 14.15 40.85 12.17
C TYR A 12 13.78 39.65 11.28
N PHE A 13 14.30 38.45 11.58
CA PHE A 13 14.08 37.24 10.81
C PHE A 13 13.90 36.03 11.72
N LEU A 14 12.90 35.20 11.42
CA LEU A 14 12.64 33.94 12.12
C LEU A 14 13.11 32.79 11.23
N GLU A 15 14.15 32.10 11.67
CA GLU A 15 14.68 30.93 10.98
C GLU A 15 14.46 29.70 11.86
N SER A 16 14.04 28.60 11.23
CA SER A 16 14.04 27.28 11.87
C SER A 16 15.26 26.50 11.45
N SER A 17 15.89 25.82 12.38
CA SER A 17 16.96 24.87 12.06
C SER A 17 16.36 23.65 11.34
N THR A 18 17.03 23.19 10.28
CA THR A 18 16.65 22.02 9.50
C THR A 18 17.82 21.05 9.42
N VAL A 19 17.53 19.79 9.10
CA VAL A 19 18.54 18.75 8.88
C VAL A 19 18.72 18.60 7.38
N LEU A 20 19.97 18.61 6.93
CA LEU A 20 20.32 18.32 5.54
C LEU A 20 20.85 16.89 5.44
N SER A 21 20.19 16.04 4.67
CA SER A 21 20.61 14.67 4.38
C SER A 21 20.80 14.45 2.89
N ARG A 22 21.39 13.31 2.52
CA ARG A 22 21.41 12.84 1.13
C ARG A 22 19.97 12.69 0.62
N ALA A 23 19.77 12.97 -0.67
CA ALA A 23 18.51 12.69 -1.35
C ALA A 23 18.14 11.21 -1.23
N PRO A 24 16.89 10.88 -0.87
CA PRO A 24 16.44 9.49 -0.74
C PRO A 24 16.60 8.72 -2.05
N ALA A 25 17.04 7.46 -1.97
CA ALA A 25 17.09 6.59 -3.14
C ALA A 25 15.68 6.11 -3.52
N PRO A 26 15.43 5.73 -4.78
CA PRO A 26 14.18 5.08 -5.15
C PRO A 26 14.05 3.74 -4.43
N ALA A 27 12.89 3.47 -3.84
CA ALA A 27 12.64 2.22 -3.13
C ALA A 27 12.74 1.00 -4.06
N SER A 28 12.96 -0.18 -3.46
CA SER A 28 13.09 -1.44 -4.20
C SER A 28 11.91 -1.69 -5.13
N ARG A 29 12.21 -1.86 -6.43
CA ARG A 29 11.21 -2.07 -7.49
C ARG A 29 10.70 -3.51 -7.59
N ALA A 30 11.37 -4.45 -6.92
CA ALA A 30 11.11 -5.89 -7.12
C ALA A 30 9.70 -6.32 -6.72
N LEU A 31 9.11 -5.68 -5.69
CA LEU A 31 7.76 -5.96 -5.21
C LEU A 31 6.74 -4.88 -5.64
N ALA A 32 7.12 -3.97 -6.53
CA ALA A 32 6.25 -2.90 -7.01
C ALA A 32 4.98 -3.43 -7.71
N VAL A 33 5.03 -4.67 -8.21
CA VAL A 33 3.90 -5.38 -8.83
C VAL A 33 2.77 -5.67 -7.82
N PHE A 34 3.11 -5.88 -6.54
CA PHE A 34 2.12 -6.16 -5.48
C PHE A 34 1.71 -4.91 -4.68
N SER A 35 2.46 -3.82 -4.84
CA SER A 35 2.16 -2.49 -4.28
C SER A 35 0.77 -1.90 -4.60
N PRO A 36 0.15 -2.15 -5.78
CA PRO A 36 -1.08 -1.46 -6.19
C PRO A 36 -2.27 -1.65 -5.26
N PHE A 37 -2.29 -2.75 -4.49
CA PHE A 37 -3.37 -3.08 -3.56
C PHE A 37 -2.81 -3.49 -2.19
N THR A 38 -3.56 -3.15 -1.14
CA THR A 38 -3.24 -3.60 0.22
C THR A 38 -3.44 -5.10 0.36
N SER A 39 -2.74 -5.72 1.31
CA SER A 39 -2.86 -7.17 1.58
C SER A 39 -4.30 -7.60 1.89
N THR A 40 -5.09 -6.72 2.49
CA THR A 40 -6.52 -6.94 2.75
C THR A 40 -7.32 -7.09 1.45
N VAL A 41 -7.07 -6.26 0.45
CA VAL A 41 -7.76 -6.33 -0.84
C VAL A 41 -7.39 -7.61 -1.58
N TRP A 42 -6.12 -8.00 -1.55
CA TRP A 42 -5.68 -9.30 -2.11
C TRP A 42 -6.40 -10.47 -1.45
N ALA A 43 -6.54 -10.46 -0.12
CA ALA A 43 -7.27 -11.50 0.60
C ALA A 43 -8.76 -11.54 0.20
N ILE A 44 -9.40 -10.37 0.04
CA ILE A 44 -10.80 -10.27 -0.40
C ILE A 44 -10.97 -10.80 -1.83
N ILE A 45 -10.05 -10.49 -2.75
CA ILE A 45 -10.10 -11.00 -4.13
C ILE A 45 -9.99 -12.54 -4.15
N LEU A 46 -9.05 -13.09 -3.38
CA LEU A 46 -8.91 -14.55 -3.23
C LEU A 46 -10.18 -15.17 -2.64
N LEU A 47 -10.79 -14.52 -1.65
CA LEU A 47 -12.05 -14.98 -1.07
C LEU A 47 -13.19 -14.95 -2.10
N CYS A 48 -13.35 -13.86 -2.86
CA CYS A 48 -14.34 -13.74 -3.92
C CYS A 48 -14.16 -14.83 -4.99
N LEU A 49 -12.91 -15.14 -5.35
CA LEU A 49 -12.59 -16.21 -6.30
C LEU A 49 -13.03 -17.58 -5.77
N LEU A 50 -12.73 -17.88 -4.50
CA LEU A 50 -13.14 -19.12 -3.86
C LEU A 50 -14.66 -19.23 -3.73
N LEU A 51 -15.35 -18.11 -3.51
CA LEU A 51 -16.81 -18.05 -3.39
C LEU A 51 -17.55 -18.13 -4.73
N ALA A 52 -16.92 -17.78 -5.86
CA ALA A 52 -17.56 -17.80 -7.17
C ALA A 52 -18.10 -19.19 -7.58
N GLY A 53 -17.38 -20.26 -7.25
CA GLY A 53 -17.82 -21.65 -7.48
C GLY A 53 -19.03 -22.06 -6.63
N PRO A 54 -18.98 -21.92 -5.29
CA PRO A 54 -20.13 -22.15 -4.42
C PRO A 54 -21.36 -21.32 -4.79
N VAL A 55 -21.19 -20.05 -5.14
CA VAL A 55 -22.30 -19.16 -5.52
C VAL A 55 -22.99 -19.64 -6.79
N SER A 56 -22.24 -20.00 -7.85
CA SER A 56 -22.86 -20.55 -9.06
C SER A 56 -23.61 -21.85 -8.78
N SER A 57 -23.04 -22.70 -7.92
CA SER A 57 -23.62 -24.00 -7.54
C SER A 57 -24.89 -23.81 -6.72
N PHE A 58 -24.92 -22.80 -5.87
CA PHE A 58 -26.10 -22.38 -5.12
C PHE A 58 -27.20 -21.88 -6.05
N ILE A 59 -26.87 -21.06 -7.06
CA ILE A 59 -27.84 -20.61 -8.07
C ILE A 59 -28.43 -21.81 -8.81
N SER A 60 -27.59 -22.75 -9.28
CA SER A 60 -28.06 -23.97 -9.95
C SER A 60 -28.92 -24.85 -9.04
N TYR A 61 -28.57 -24.99 -7.76
CA TYR A 61 -29.37 -25.71 -6.78
C TYR A 61 -30.74 -25.05 -6.55
N ALA A 62 -30.77 -23.71 -6.42
CA ALA A 62 -32.01 -22.95 -6.27
C ALA A 62 -32.92 -23.08 -7.49
N GLN A 63 -32.35 -23.04 -8.71
CA GLN A 63 -33.11 -23.27 -9.95
C GLN A 63 -33.74 -24.66 -9.99
N LYS A 64 -32.99 -25.70 -9.61
CA LYS A 64 -33.49 -27.08 -9.55
C LYS A 64 -34.62 -27.22 -8.53
N ARG A 65 -34.50 -26.59 -7.37
CA ARG A 65 -35.54 -26.61 -6.31
C ARG A 65 -36.83 -25.89 -6.73
N LEU A 66 -36.71 -24.86 -7.56
CA LEU A 66 -37.85 -24.09 -8.09
C LEU A 66 -38.42 -24.66 -9.40
N HIS A 67 -37.99 -25.86 -9.82
CA HIS A 67 -38.40 -26.50 -11.07
C HIS A 67 -38.20 -25.63 -12.32
N LEU A 68 -37.19 -24.75 -12.30
CA LEU A 68 -36.83 -23.89 -13.42
C LEU A 68 -35.90 -24.61 -14.41
N ARG A 69 -35.77 -24.06 -15.62
CA ARG A 69 -34.81 -24.54 -16.63
C ARG A 69 -33.41 -24.57 -16.02
N THR A 70 -32.81 -25.75 -16.01
CA THR A 70 -31.47 -26.03 -15.50
C THR A 70 -30.53 -26.35 -16.67
N GLU A 71 -29.22 -26.13 -16.48
CA GLU A 71 -28.19 -26.49 -17.46
C GLU A 71 -28.23 -27.98 -17.80
N LYS A 72 -28.04 -28.33 -19.08
CA LYS A 72 -27.99 -29.73 -19.53
C LYS A 72 -26.80 -30.48 -18.94
N ASN A 73 -25.65 -29.81 -18.86
CA ASN A 73 -24.40 -30.33 -18.29
C ASN A 73 -23.95 -29.39 -17.16
N PRO A 74 -24.36 -29.63 -15.90
CA PRO A 74 -23.93 -28.80 -14.78
C PRO A 74 -22.43 -28.98 -14.55
N LEU A 75 -21.69 -27.86 -14.54
CA LEU A 75 -20.27 -27.85 -14.21
C LEU A 75 -20.04 -28.16 -12.72
N THR A 76 -18.94 -28.84 -12.42
CA THR A 76 -18.50 -29.09 -11.05
C THR A 76 -18.13 -27.76 -10.38
N VAL A 77 -18.30 -27.65 -9.06
CA VAL A 77 -17.92 -26.46 -8.27
C VAL A 77 -16.48 -26.01 -8.56
N LYS A 78 -15.57 -26.98 -8.69
CA LYS A 78 -14.15 -26.77 -9.01
C LYS A 78 -13.95 -26.19 -10.40
N GLU A 79 -14.69 -26.70 -11.39
CA GLU A 79 -14.62 -26.22 -12.77
C GLU A 79 -15.16 -24.81 -12.87
N ASN A 80 -16.25 -24.50 -12.15
CA ASN A 80 -16.77 -23.14 -12.13
C ASN A 80 -15.83 -22.14 -11.42
N ALA A 81 -15.21 -22.55 -10.31
CA ALA A 81 -14.19 -21.72 -9.64
C ALA A 81 -12.97 -21.48 -10.56
N PHE A 82 -12.53 -22.50 -11.29
CA PHE A 82 -11.43 -22.37 -12.24
C PHE A 82 -11.79 -21.50 -13.45
N ASN A 83 -13.04 -21.58 -13.93
CA ASN A 83 -13.55 -20.68 -14.96
C ASN A 83 -13.65 -19.24 -14.47
N ALA A 84 -14.11 -19.01 -13.23
CA ALA A 84 -14.10 -17.68 -12.62
C ALA A 84 -12.68 -17.10 -12.53
N PHE A 85 -11.69 -17.94 -12.21
CA PHE A 85 -10.27 -17.59 -12.24
C PHE A 85 -9.83 -17.19 -13.65
N LYS A 86 -10.15 -17.98 -14.68
CA LYS A 86 -9.84 -17.63 -16.08
C LYS A 86 -10.40 -16.26 -16.47
N VAL A 87 -11.67 -15.99 -16.14
CA VAL A 87 -12.30 -14.69 -16.43
C VAL A 87 -11.60 -13.53 -15.71
N LEU A 88 -11.14 -13.73 -14.48
CA LEU A 88 -10.37 -12.71 -13.74
C LEU A 88 -9.10 -12.29 -14.49
N PHE A 89 -8.45 -13.23 -15.17
CA PHE A 89 -7.27 -13.00 -16.00
C PHE A 89 -7.61 -12.65 -17.47
N MET A 90 -8.86 -12.27 -17.76
CA MET A 90 -9.33 -11.95 -19.12
C MET A 90 -9.14 -13.10 -20.13
N GLN A 91 -9.13 -14.34 -19.65
CA GLN A 91 -9.07 -15.52 -20.52
C GLN A 91 -10.48 -15.93 -20.94
N ALA A 92 -10.61 -16.36 -22.20
CA ALA A 92 -11.86 -16.89 -22.72
C ALA A 92 -12.25 -18.19 -21.99
N VAL A 93 -13.55 -18.32 -21.71
CA VAL A 93 -14.13 -19.50 -21.06
C VAL A 93 -15.17 -20.15 -21.98
N SER A 94 -15.14 -21.48 -22.00
CA SER A 94 -16.17 -22.34 -22.61
C SER A 94 -16.44 -23.50 -21.65
N PRO A 95 -17.70 -23.91 -21.41
CA PRO A 95 -18.94 -23.42 -22.03
C PRO A 95 -19.54 -22.16 -21.37
N ILE A 96 -20.35 -21.42 -22.12
CA ILE A 96 -21.12 -20.27 -21.62
C ILE A 96 -22.43 -20.78 -21.00
N PRO A 97 -22.87 -20.28 -19.83
CA PRO A 97 -24.13 -20.71 -19.22
C PRO A 97 -25.34 -20.46 -20.13
N GLU A 98 -26.27 -21.42 -20.21
CA GLU A 98 -27.50 -21.28 -21.00
C GLU A 98 -28.60 -20.53 -20.24
N THR A 99 -28.61 -20.61 -18.91
CA THR A 99 -29.68 -20.12 -18.06
C THR A 99 -29.51 -18.64 -17.70
N ALA A 100 -30.63 -17.89 -17.68
CA ALA A 100 -30.63 -16.44 -17.42
C ALA A 100 -29.95 -16.02 -16.10
N PRO A 101 -30.19 -16.65 -14.93
CA PRO A 101 -29.56 -16.21 -13.69
C PRO A 101 -28.05 -16.50 -13.64
N LEU A 102 -27.58 -17.61 -14.22
CA LEU A 102 -26.13 -17.85 -14.34
C LEU A 102 -25.48 -16.87 -15.32
N ARG A 103 -26.16 -16.50 -16.42
CA ARG A 103 -25.68 -15.47 -17.35
C ARG A 103 -25.56 -14.11 -16.67
N LEU A 104 -26.54 -13.73 -15.86
CA LEU A 104 -26.49 -12.48 -15.09
C LEU A 104 -25.31 -12.50 -14.12
N PHE A 105 -25.12 -13.60 -13.37
CA PHE A 105 -23.97 -13.77 -12.50
C PHE A 105 -22.64 -13.69 -13.26
N ALA A 106 -22.52 -14.39 -14.39
CA ALA A 106 -21.32 -14.36 -15.24
C ALA A 106 -21.05 -12.95 -15.79
N PHE A 107 -22.10 -12.20 -16.16
CA PHE A 107 -21.97 -10.82 -16.60
C PHE A 107 -21.45 -9.90 -15.49
N PHE A 108 -22.01 -10.00 -14.27
CA PHE A 108 -21.50 -9.27 -13.12
C PHE A 108 -20.05 -9.64 -12.80
N TRP A 109 -19.71 -10.94 -12.86
CA TRP A 109 -18.35 -11.41 -12.65
C TRP A 109 -17.38 -10.88 -13.70
N TYR A 110 -17.81 -10.78 -14.95
CA TYR A 110 -17.03 -10.20 -16.04
C TYR A 110 -16.77 -8.71 -15.81
N ILE A 111 -17.79 -7.93 -15.44
CA ILE A 111 -17.62 -6.50 -15.10
C ILE A 111 -16.67 -6.34 -13.91
N PHE A 112 -16.84 -7.14 -12.86
CA PHE A 112 -15.92 -7.12 -11.70
C PHE A 112 -14.47 -7.38 -12.12
N SER A 113 -14.26 -8.41 -12.93
CA SER A 113 -12.93 -8.76 -13.46
C SER A 113 -12.34 -7.63 -14.31
N LEU A 114 -13.17 -6.97 -15.14
CA LEU A 114 -12.74 -5.84 -15.97
C LEU A 114 -12.30 -4.67 -15.10
N ASN A 115 -13.09 -4.33 -14.09
CA ASN A 115 -12.74 -3.28 -13.12
C ASN A 115 -11.44 -3.62 -12.39
N PHE A 116 -11.26 -4.88 -11.96
CA PHE A 116 -10.02 -5.32 -11.32
C PHE A 116 -8.79 -5.07 -12.21
N VAL A 117 -8.84 -5.47 -13.48
CA VAL A 117 -7.72 -5.29 -14.42
C VAL A 117 -7.43 -3.82 -14.69
N VAL A 118 -8.47 -3.00 -14.90
CA VAL A 118 -8.32 -1.56 -15.14
C VAL A 118 -7.74 -0.84 -13.91
N LEU A 119 -8.24 -1.13 -12.71
CA LEU A 119 -7.74 -0.54 -11.47
C LEU A 119 -6.32 -0.98 -11.17
N TYR A 120 -6.02 -2.27 -11.35
CA TYR A 120 -4.69 -2.82 -11.14
C TYR A 120 -3.66 -2.16 -12.06
N SER A 121 -3.94 -2.14 -13.37
CA SER A 121 -3.05 -1.54 -14.37
C SER A 121 -2.90 -0.04 -14.19
N GLY A 122 -3.98 0.68 -13.85
CA GLY A 122 -3.95 2.11 -13.57
C GLY A 122 -3.09 2.44 -12.35
N ASN A 123 -3.29 1.73 -11.24
CA ASN A 123 -2.50 1.93 -10.02
C ASN A 123 -1.03 1.54 -10.22
N LEU A 124 -0.77 0.45 -10.94
CA LEU A 124 0.60 0.05 -11.28
C LEU A 124 1.29 1.12 -12.14
N THR A 125 0.58 1.69 -13.11
CA THR A 125 1.07 2.79 -13.95
C THR A 125 1.37 4.03 -13.11
N ALA A 126 0.52 4.38 -12.13
CA ALA A 126 0.77 5.50 -11.23
C ALA A 126 2.03 5.29 -10.38
N VAL A 127 2.23 4.08 -9.84
CA VAL A 127 3.43 3.71 -9.08
C VAL A 127 4.69 3.77 -9.96
N PHE A 128 4.60 3.41 -11.24
CA PHE A 128 5.74 3.53 -12.17
C PHE A 128 6.00 4.96 -12.62
N ALA A 129 4.97 5.81 -12.73
CA ALA A 129 5.13 7.21 -13.07
C ALA A 129 5.80 8.00 -11.92
N ALA A 130 5.47 7.68 -10.67
CA ALA A 130 6.06 8.30 -9.49
C ALA A 130 6.49 7.22 -8.49
N PRO A 131 7.73 6.68 -8.61
CA PRO A 131 8.20 5.63 -7.73
C PRO A 131 8.30 6.14 -6.29
N PRO A 132 7.89 5.33 -5.29
CA PRO A 132 8.07 5.70 -3.90
C PRO A 132 9.57 5.85 -3.58
N LEU A 133 9.90 6.93 -2.88
CA LEU A 133 11.23 7.18 -2.36
C LEU A 133 11.42 6.42 -1.04
N GLU A 134 12.67 6.10 -0.71
CA GLU A 134 13.02 5.63 0.64
C GLU A 134 12.65 6.67 1.71
N SER A 135 12.45 6.21 2.94
CA SER A 135 12.09 7.09 4.06
C SER A 135 13.14 8.19 4.28
N SER A 136 12.72 9.45 4.17
CA SER A 136 13.55 10.62 4.48
C SER A 136 13.68 10.85 5.99
N ILE A 137 14.69 11.63 6.37
CA ILE A 137 14.89 12.08 7.75
C ILE A 137 14.11 13.39 7.93
N ASP A 138 12.83 13.27 8.30
CA ASP A 138 11.95 14.44 8.44
C ASP A 138 11.93 14.96 9.88
N THR A 139 12.22 14.09 10.86
CA THR A 139 12.22 14.45 12.29
C THR A 139 13.55 14.15 12.98
N LEU A 140 13.78 14.78 14.14
CA LEU A 140 14.90 14.42 15.02
C LEU A 140 14.83 12.96 15.51
N GLY A 141 13.61 12.40 15.61
CA GLY A 141 13.41 10.99 15.94
C GLY A 141 13.94 10.08 14.82
N ASP A 142 13.62 10.40 13.57
CA ASP A 142 14.13 9.67 12.41
C ASP A 142 15.64 9.79 12.30
N LEU A 143 16.21 10.95 12.66
CA LEU A 143 17.66 11.15 12.72
C LEU A 143 18.31 10.24 13.77
N LEU A 144 17.69 10.09 14.94
CA LEU A 144 18.19 9.18 15.99
C LEU A 144 18.12 7.72 15.54
N VAL A 145 17.04 7.33 14.88
CA VAL A 145 16.86 5.98 14.32
C VAL A 145 17.89 5.72 13.23
N ALA A 146 18.10 6.66 12.31
CA ALA A 146 19.11 6.58 11.25
C ALA A 146 20.53 6.53 11.83
N ALA A 147 20.83 7.30 12.88
CA ALA A 147 22.12 7.26 13.55
C ALA A 147 22.40 5.90 14.20
N ARG A 148 21.40 5.29 14.84
CA ARG A 148 21.53 3.96 15.46
C ARG A 148 21.58 2.83 14.43
N ARG A 149 20.77 2.89 13.38
CA ARG A 149 20.62 1.82 12.39
C ARG A 149 21.73 1.85 11.35
N ASP A 150 21.98 3.03 10.78
CA ASP A 150 22.80 3.20 9.58
C ASP A 150 24.17 3.84 9.91
N GLY A 151 24.43 4.16 11.18
CA GLY A 151 25.68 4.78 11.61
C GLY A 151 25.87 6.22 11.12
N VAL A 152 24.78 6.88 10.68
CA VAL A 152 24.83 8.26 10.17
C VAL A 152 25.08 9.21 11.33
N LEU A 153 26.23 9.88 11.32
CA LEU A 153 26.60 10.82 12.37
C LEU A 153 26.03 12.21 12.07
N PRO A 154 25.21 12.79 12.97
CA PRO A 154 24.81 14.18 12.83
C PRO A 154 26.02 15.08 13.11
N VAL A 155 26.32 15.97 12.16
CA VAL A 155 27.44 16.93 12.28
C VAL A 155 26.88 18.34 12.32
N THR A 156 27.43 19.16 13.22
CA THR A 156 27.11 20.59 13.34
C THR A 156 28.37 21.43 13.25
N LEU A 157 28.23 22.67 12.79
CA LEU A 157 29.34 23.62 12.78
C LEU A 157 29.79 23.96 14.20
N LYS A 158 31.08 23.78 14.48
CA LYS A 158 31.69 24.10 15.78
C LYS A 158 31.52 25.59 16.09
N GLY A 159 31.10 25.91 17.32
CA GLY A 159 30.85 27.30 17.76
C GLY A 159 29.53 27.92 17.30
N SER A 160 28.70 27.18 16.55
CA SER A 160 27.35 27.61 16.19
C SER A 160 26.39 27.62 17.39
N SER A 161 25.24 28.28 17.23
CA SER A 161 24.14 28.22 18.21
C SER A 161 23.63 26.79 18.43
N LEU A 162 23.57 25.98 17.36
CA LEU A 162 23.18 24.56 17.43
C LEU A 162 24.18 23.73 18.22
N HIS A 163 25.48 23.96 18.02
CA HIS A 163 26.52 23.30 18.80
C HIS A 163 26.37 23.62 20.30
N ALA A 164 26.18 24.89 20.65
CA ALA A 164 25.94 25.31 22.03
C ALA A 164 24.62 24.77 22.61
N LEU A 165 23.59 24.61 21.78
CA LEU A 165 22.32 24.01 22.15
C LEU A 165 22.53 22.53 22.50
N PHE A 166 23.16 21.75 21.62
CA PHE A 166 23.40 20.34 21.87
C PHE A 166 24.35 20.10 23.05
N GLU A 167 25.38 20.93 23.27
CA GLU A 167 26.22 20.81 24.47
C GLU A 167 25.42 20.98 25.77
N VAL A 168 24.48 21.94 25.81
CA VAL A 168 23.59 22.13 26.96
C VAL A 168 22.67 20.92 27.14
N TYR A 169 22.07 20.41 26.07
CA TYR A 169 21.14 19.28 26.17
C TYR A 169 21.82 17.92 26.38
N THR A 170 23.06 17.71 25.92
CA THR A 170 23.81 16.46 26.18
C THR A 170 24.16 16.34 27.67
N ALA A 171 24.46 17.47 28.32
CA ALA A 171 24.60 17.53 29.78
C ALA A 171 23.28 17.21 30.51
N ILE A 172 22.14 17.62 29.96
CA ILE A 172 20.80 17.35 30.53
C ILE A 172 20.36 15.89 30.33
N ILE A 173 20.63 15.28 29.17
CA ILE A 173 20.30 13.88 28.88
C ILE A 173 21.14 12.92 29.74
N THR A 174 22.41 13.24 30.01
CA THR A 174 23.25 12.47 30.93
C THR A 174 22.78 12.59 32.38
N CYS A 175 22.07 13.67 32.73
CA CYS A 175 21.49 13.88 34.06
C CYS A 175 20.13 13.18 34.24
N TYR A 176 19.44 12.81 33.16
CA TYR A 176 18.15 12.09 33.18
C TYR A 176 18.30 10.55 33.07
N ILE A 177 19.50 10.05 32.76
CA ILE A 177 19.82 8.60 32.68
C ILE A 177 20.66 8.16 33.90
N LYS A 178 20.49 8.82 35.04
CA LYS A 178 21.04 8.41 36.34
C LYS A 178 19.93 8.41 37.39
#